data_AF-L7EYS4-F1
#
_entry.id   AF-L7EYS4-F1
#
_cell.length_a   1.000
_cell.length_b   1.000
_cell.length_c   1.000
_cell.angle_alpha   90.00
_cell.angle_beta   90.00
_cell.angle_gamma   90.00
#
_symmetry.space_group_name_H-M   'P 1'
#
loop_
_entity.id
_entity.type
_entity.pdbx_description
1 polymer ?
#
loop_
_entity_poly.entity_id
_entity_poly.type
_entity_poly.pdbx_seq_one_letter_code
_entity_poly.pdbx_strand_id
1 'polypeptide(L)'
;MVLREYMARMDGQDPDKALELLEPDFGFLIALPSGQRSGASRADFADYIAGRAAVDRTHEITRYAVDGDVETAYGFVVEKGAAVGAFLSAVRVSPAGLMARYQSFFTTDFDLVDRP
;
A
#
# COMPACT_ATOMS: atom_id res chain seq x y z
N MET A 1 -0.99 -13.00 4.97
CA MET A 1 -1.56 -11.72 5.39
C MET A 1 -1.71 -10.86 4.15
N VAL A 2 -2.92 -10.34 3.90
CA VAL A 2 -3.29 -9.79 2.59
C VAL A 2 -2.53 -8.50 2.27
N LEU A 3 -2.19 -7.68 3.26
CA LEU A 3 -1.45 -6.43 3.07
C LEU A 3 -0.03 -6.68 2.54
N ARG A 4 0.67 -7.69 3.07
CA ARG A 4 2.02 -8.05 2.60
C ARG A 4 1.98 -8.57 1.17
N GLU A 5 0.98 -9.40 0.88
CA GLU A 5 0.79 -9.93 -0.48
C GLU A 5 0.45 -8.81 -1.47
N TYR A 6 -0.44 -7.90 -1.08
CA TYR A 6 -0.76 -6.69 -1.84
C TYR A 6 0.49 -5.87 -2.13
N MET A 7 1.33 -5.57 -1.14
CA MET A 7 2.57 -4.80 -1.35
C MET A 7 3.52 -5.54 -2.30
N ALA A 8 3.69 -6.84 -2.13
CA ALA A 8 4.53 -7.65 -3.03
C ALA A 8 4.01 -7.66 -4.48
N ARG A 9 2.69 -7.68 -4.69
CA ARG A 9 2.09 -7.56 -6.04
C ARG A 9 2.33 -6.15 -6.62
N MET A 10 2.17 -5.11 -5.80
CA MET A 10 2.43 -3.72 -6.20
C MET A 10 3.90 -3.43 -6.54
N ASP A 11 4.83 -4.21 -5.98
CA ASP A 11 6.28 -4.16 -6.26
C ASP A 11 6.69 -5.02 -7.46
N GLY A 12 5.79 -5.89 -7.92
CA GLY A 12 6.06 -6.81 -9.02
C GLY A 12 5.96 -6.17 -10.40
N GLN A 13 6.20 -6.99 -11.42
CA GLN A 13 6.10 -6.59 -12.83
C GLN A 13 4.64 -6.43 -13.32
N ASP A 14 3.67 -6.83 -12.51
CA ASP A 14 2.25 -6.87 -12.86
C ASP A 14 1.41 -6.39 -11.66
N PRO A 15 1.40 -5.07 -11.39
CA PRO A 15 0.70 -4.50 -10.24
C PRO A 15 -0.82 -4.63 -10.35
N ASP A 16 -1.37 -4.85 -11.55
CA ASP A 16 -2.81 -5.06 -11.75
C ASP A 16 -3.31 -6.34 -11.07
N LYS A 17 -2.44 -7.32 -10.82
CA LYS A 17 -2.78 -8.49 -9.99
C LYS A 17 -3.14 -8.13 -8.56
N ALA A 18 -2.73 -6.97 -8.05
CA ALA A 18 -3.18 -6.50 -6.74
C ALA A 18 -4.70 -6.34 -6.69
N LEU A 19 -5.37 -6.09 -7.83
CA LEU A 19 -6.82 -5.95 -7.90
C LEU A 19 -7.53 -7.21 -7.42
N GLU A 20 -6.99 -8.41 -7.66
CA GLU A 20 -7.57 -9.69 -7.23
C GLU A 20 -7.75 -9.79 -5.70
N LEU A 21 -6.97 -9.01 -4.93
CA LEU A 21 -7.02 -8.99 -3.47
C LEU A 21 -8.07 -8.03 -2.92
N LEU A 22 -8.78 -7.28 -3.77
CA LEU A 22 -9.70 -6.22 -3.35
C LEU A 22 -11.16 -6.67 -3.41
N GLU A 23 -11.97 -6.23 -2.47
CA GLU A 23 -13.42 -6.32 -2.58
C GLU A 23 -13.96 -5.47 -3.75
N PRO A 24 -15.13 -5.79 -4.34
CA PRO A 24 -15.74 -4.96 -5.38
C PRO A 24 -16.01 -3.52 -4.92
N ASP A 25 -16.43 -3.33 -3.67
CA ASP A 25 -16.71 -2.03 -3.03
C ASP A 25 -15.50 -1.49 -2.25
N PHE A 26 -14.29 -1.88 -2.65
CA PHE A 26 -13.05 -1.46 -2.01
C PHE A 26 -12.92 0.07 -1.96
N GLY A 27 -12.67 0.61 -0.77
CA GLY A 27 -12.42 2.03 -0.57
C GLY A 27 -10.97 2.29 -0.18
N PHE A 28 -10.37 3.35 -0.71
CA PHE A 28 -8.98 3.68 -0.40
C PHE A 28 -8.73 5.17 -0.17
N LEU A 29 -7.69 5.44 0.61
CA LEU A 29 -7.03 6.73 0.72
C LEU A 29 -5.51 6.55 0.69
N ILE A 30 -4.84 7.27 -0.20
CA ILE A 30 -3.38 7.32 -0.28
C ILE A 30 -2.97 8.80 -0.19
N ALA A 31 -2.26 9.14 0.87
CA ALA A 31 -1.69 10.46 1.09
C ALA A 31 -0.21 10.45 0.72
N LEU A 32 0.14 11.25 -0.27
CA LEU A 32 1.51 11.49 -0.74
C LEU A 32 1.90 12.95 -0.45
N PRO A 33 3.20 13.30 -0.46
CA PRO A 33 3.64 14.70 -0.34
C PRO A 33 3.01 15.64 -1.37
N SER A 34 2.71 15.13 -2.57
CA SER A 34 2.06 15.89 -3.66
C SER A 34 0.54 16.01 -3.54
N GLY A 35 -0.07 15.40 -2.52
CA GLY A 35 -1.50 15.43 -2.26
C GLY A 35 -2.12 14.06 -2.03
N GLN A 36 -3.44 14.04 -1.92
CA GLN A 36 -4.21 12.84 -1.63
C GLN A 36 -4.85 12.25 -2.89
N ARG A 37 -5.03 10.93 -2.88
CA ARG A 37 -5.83 10.16 -3.83
C ARG A 37 -6.78 9.26 -3.06
N SER A 38 -8.04 9.21 -3.46
CA SER A 38 -9.04 8.36 -2.83
C SER A 38 -10.04 7.85 -3.86
N GLY A 39 -10.74 6.79 -3.50
CA GLY A 39 -11.78 6.16 -4.31
C GLY A 39 -12.61 5.19 -3.49
N ALA A 40 -13.71 4.72 -4.05
CA ALA A 40 -14.71 3.90 -3.37
C ALA A 40 -15.06 2.63 -4.16
N SER A 41 -14.26 2.26 -5.15
CA SER A 41 -14.42 1.03 -5.92
C SER A 41 -13.09 0.43 -6.36
N ARG A 42 -13.14 -0.86 -6.74
CA ARG A 42 -12.03 -1.53 -7.43
C ARG A 42 -11.65 -0.82 -8.75
N ALA A 43 -12.61 -0.21 -9.44
CA ALA A 43 -12.37 0.54 -10.68
C ALA A 43 -11.57 1.83 -10.42
N ASP A 44 -11.96 2.62 -9.41
CA ASP A 44 -11.19 3.81 -9.01
C ASP A 44 -9.74 3.46 -8.65
N PHE A 45 -9.55 2.29 -8.04
CA PHE A 45 -8.23 1.81 -7.69
C PHE A 45 -7.42 1.33 -8.90
N ALA A 46 -8.07 0.68 -9.87
CA ALA A 46 -7.43 0.33 -11.14
C ALA A 46 -6.96 1.59 -11.88
N ASP A 47 -7.76 2.65 -11.91
CA ASP A 47 -7.36 3.95 -12.48
C ASP A 47 -6.16 4.55 -11.73
N TYR A 48 -6.10 4.40 -10.41
CA TYR A 48 -4.94 4.79 -9.62
C TYR A 48 -3.67 4.00 -10.01
N ILE A 49 -3.76 2.67 -10.19
CA ILE A 49 -2.62 1.84 -10.61
C ILE A 49 -2.16 2.23 -12.02
N ALA A 50 -3.10 2.40 -12.97
CA ALA A 50 -2.78 2.78 -14.34
C ALA A 50 -2.11 4.16 -14.45
N GLY A 51 -2.48 5.11 -13.59
CA GLY A 51 -1.85 6.43 -13.50
C GLY A 51 -0.50 6.43 -12.75
N ARG A 52 -0.11 5.31 -12.15
CA ARG A 52 1.14 5.18 -11.41
C ARG A 52 2.28 5.04 -12.41
N ALA A 53 3.26 5.94 -12.36
CA ALA A 53 4.49 5.73 -13.13
C ALA A 53 5.14 4.41 -12.70
N ALA A 54 5.57 3.59 -13.67
CA ALA A 54 6.37 2.40 -13.44
C ALA A 54 7.77 2.81 -12.96
N VAL A 55 7.87 3.10 -11.67
CA VAL A 55 9.14 3.35 -10.98
C VAL A 55 9.61 2.05 -10.36
N ASP A 56 10.90 1.77 -10.53
CA ASP A 56 11.63 0.70 -9.87
C ASP A 56 11.74 1.01 -8.37
N ARG A 57 10.62 0.77 -7.66
CA ARG A 57 10.46 1.00 -6.23
C ARG A 57 9.89 -0.24 -5.58
N THR A 58 10.35 -0.52 -4.36
CA THR A 58 9.86 -1.64 -3.54
C THR A 58 9.48 -1.17 -2.15
N HIS A 59 8.55 -1.86 -1.51
CA HIS A 59 8.15 -1.62 -0.12
C HIS A 59 8.89 -2.59 0.81
N GLU A 60 9.84 -2.07 1.58
CA GLU A 60 10.53 -2.82 2.63
C GLU A 60 9.79 -2.67 3.97
N ILE A 61 9.02 -3.69 4.35
CA ILE A 61 8.23 -3.68 5.60
C ILE A 61 9.14 -4.01 6.79
N THR A 62 9.25 -3.08 7.76
CA THR A 62 10.09 -3.23 8.96
C THR A 62 9.29 -3.44 10.25
N ARG A 63 8.02 -3.02 10.28
CA ARG A 63 7.07 -3.33 11.35
C ARG A 63 5.77 -3.81 10.75
N TYR A 64 5.15 -4.75 11.42
CA TYR A 64 3.91 -5.33 10.98
C TYR A 64 3.10 -5.81 12.18
N ALA A 65 1.82 -5.48 12.23
CA ALA A 65 0.93 -5.89 13.30
C ALA A 65 -0.45 -6.23 12.76
N VAL A 66 -1.15 -7.07 13.52
CA VAL A 66 -2.51 -7.53 13.23
C VAL A 66 -3.33 -7.35 14.49
N ASP A 67 -4.49 -6.73 14.35
CA ASP A 67 -5.48 -6.60 15.41
C ASP A 67 -6.88 -6.86 14.83
N GLY A 68 -7.46 -8.01 15.17
CA GLY A 68 -8.74 -8.45 14.61
C GLY A 68 -8.72 -8.53 13.08
N ASP A 69 -9.61 -7.76 12.43
CA ASP A 69 -9.73 -7.67 10.98
C ASP A 69 -8.85 -6.57 10.36
N VAL A 70 -7.93 -5.97 11.13
CA VAL A 70 -7.03 -4.92 10.66
C VAL A 70 -5.59 -5.41 10.62
N GLU A 71 -4.94 -5.19 9.47
CA GLU A 71 -3.50 -5.37 9.30
C GLU A 71 -2.84 -3.99 9.16
N THR A 72 -1.67 -3.81 9.78
CA THR A 72 -0.85 -2.60 9.64
C THR A 72 0.58 -2.95 9.25
N ALA A 73 1.15 -2.14 8.36
CA ALA A 73 2.53 -2.24 7.92
C ALA A 73 3.19 -0.87 7.98
N TYR A 74 4.37 -0.81 8.58
CA TYR A 74 5.26 0.33 8.48
C TYR A 74 6.57 -0.13 7.85
N GLY A 75 7.14 0.71 7.00
CA GLY A 75 8.33 0.38 6.26
C GLY A 75 8.89 1.56 5.47
N PHE A 76 9.82 1.26 4.59
CA PHE A 76 10.46 2.22 3.70
C PHE A 76 10.16 1.90 2.24
N VAL A 77 9.98 2.93 1.43
CA VAL A 77 10.04 2.79 -0.03
C VAL A 77 11.52 2.86 -0.42
N VAL A 78 11.99 1.84 -1.13
CA VAL A 78 13.37 1.75 -1.62
C VAL A 78 13.39 1.90 -3.13
N GLU A 79 14.18 2.83 -3.63
CA GLU A 79 14.43 3.06 -5.05
C GLU A 79 15.93 2.88 -5.32
N LYS A 80 16.29 2.01 -6.28
CA LYS A 80 17.70 1.71 -6.64
C LYS A 80 18.59 1.41 -5.43
N GLY A 81 18.04 0.72 -4.42
CA GLY A 81 18.75 0.34 -3.20
C GLY A 81 18.87 1.43 -2.14
N ALA A 82 18.28 2.61 -2.34
CA ALA A 82 18.24 3.68 -1.33
C ALA A 82 16.81 3.90 -0.82
N ALA A 83 16.65 3.99 0.51
CA ALA A 83 15.38 4.38 1.12
C ALA A 83 15.07 5.85 0.80
N VAL A 84 13.96 6.09 0.09
CA VAL A 84 13.53 7.44 -0.33
C VAL A 84 12.46 8.04 0.58
N GLY A 85 11.83 7.23 1.43
CA GLY A 85 10.87 7.70 2.42
C GLY A 85 10.21 6.55 3.17
N ALA A 86 9.45 6.89 4.21
CA ALA A 86 8.72 5.94 5.02
C ALA A 86 7.23 5.89 4.62
N PHE A 87 6.62 4.72 4.80
CA PHE A 87 5.18 4.54 4.69
C PHE A 87 4.58 3.91 5.94
N LEU A 88 3.35 4.29 6.23
CA LEU A 88 2.45 3.60 7.15
C LEU A 88 1.18 3.26 6.39
N SER A 89 0.87 1.97 6.30
CA SER A 89 -0.32 1.47 5.64
C SER A 89 -1.14 0.62 6.59
N ALA A 90 -2.46 0.74 6.48
CA ALA A 90 -3.41 -0.08 7.18
C ALA A 90 -4.46 -0.61 6.20
N VAL A 91 -4.92 -1.83 6.42
CA VAL A 91 -6.02 -2.42 5.68
C VAL A 91 -7.00 -3.07 6.63
N ARG A 92 -8.29 -2.90 6.34
CA ARG A 92 -9.35 -3.74 6.89
C ARG A 92 -9.59 -4.92 5.95
N VAL A 93 -9.45 -6.12 6.47
CA VAL A 93 -9.68 -7.39 5.77
C VAL A 93 -11.13 -7.83 5.95
N SER A 94 -11.78 -8.25 4.88
CA SER A 94 -13.14 -8.77 4.90
C SER A 94 -13.17 -10.24 5.40
N PRO A 95 -14.36 -10.78 5.72
CA PRO A 95 -14.51 -12.20 6.00
C PRO A 95 -14.09 -13.12 4.85
N ALA A 96 -14.05 -12.62 3.60
CA ALA A 96 -13.57 -13.35 2.43
C ALA A 96 -12.03 -13.36 2.32
N GLY A 97 -11.33 -12.69 3.23
CA GLY A 97 -9.87 -12.55 3.19
C GLY A 97 -9.37 -11.48 2.22
N LEU A 98 -10.27 -10.63 1.70
CA LEU A 98 -9.97 -9.57 0.74
C LEU A 98 -9.82 -8.22 1.44
N MET A 99 -9.15 -7.27 0.81
CA MET A 99 -9.04 -5.90 1.28
C MET A 99 -10.38 -5.17 1.07
N ALA A 100 -11.00 -4.71 2.15
CA ALA A 100 -12.24 -3.93 2.09
C ALA A 100 -11.97 -2.42 2.14
N ARG A 101 -11.03 -1.99 2.99
CA ARG A 101 -10.63 -0.57 3.11
C ARG A 101 -9.12 -0.49 3.23
N TYR A 102 -8.50 0.48 2.56
CA TYR A 102 -7.06 0.69 2.61
C TYR A 102 -6.73 2.15 2.88
N GLN A 103 -5.77 2.38 3.76
CA GLN A 103 -5.22 3.70 4.01
C GLN A 103 -3.71 3.64 3.98
N SER A 104 -3.07 4.57 3.29
CA SER A 104 -1.62 4.67 3.23
C SER A 104 -1.17 6.11 3.32
N PHE A 105 -0.17 6.34 4.16
CA PHE A 105 0.54 7.61 4.25
C PHE A 105 2.00 7.37 3.87
N PHE A 106 2.55 8.25 3.02
CA PHE A 106 3.96 8.25 2.66
C PHE A 106 4.56 9.61 2.96
N THR A 107 5.78 9.62 3.49
CA THR A 107 6.53 10.83 3.82
C THR A 107 8.02 10.67 3.49
N THR A 108 8.64 11.76 3.04
CA THR A 108 10.10 11.85 2.83
C THR A 108 10.83 12.47 4.02
N ASP A 109 10.07 13.06 4.95
CA ASP A 109 10.60 14.03 5.92
C ASP A 109 10.64 13.49 7.35
N PHE A 110 10.02 12.34 7.61
CA PHE A 110 9.93 11.76 8.94
C PHE A 110 9.94 10.23 8.90
N ASP A 111 10.77 9.64 9.77
CA ASP A 111 10.85 8.20 9.96
C ASP A 111 10.45 7.86 11.42
N LEU A 112 9.58 6.87 11.59
CA LEU A 112 9.13 6.40 12.91
C LEU A 112 10.19 5.52 13.60
N VAL A 113 11.00 4.83 12.80
CA VAL A 113 12.11 3.98 13.24
C VAL A 113 13.35 4.32 12.43
N ASP A 114 14.53 4.00 12.95
CA ASP A 114 15.78 4.23 12.23
C ASP A 114 15.84 3.45 10.90
N ARG A 115 16.44 4.07 9.89
CA ARG A 115 16.72 3.41 8.60
C ARG A 115 17.77 2.30 8.81
N PRO A 116 17.62 1.16 8.13
CA PRO A 116 18.62 0.09 8.15
C PRO A 116 19.97 0.51 7.55
#